data_AF-A0A0B1RQX5-F1
#
_entry.id   AF-A0A0B1RQX5-F1
#
_cell.length_a   1.000
_cell.length_b   1.000
_cell.length_c   1.000
_cell.angle_alpha   90.00
_cell.angle_beta   90.00
_cell.angle_gamma   90.00
#
_symmetry.space_group_name_H-M   'P 1'
#
loop_
_entity.id
_entity.type
_entity.pdbx_description
1 polymer ?
#
loop_
_entity_poly.entity_id
_entity_poly.type
_entity_poly.pdbx_seq_one_letter_code
_entity_poly.pdbx_strand_id
1 'polypeptide(L)'
;LFQSDLKDLSLFARSEFISRNILFETVTLTPELANDYGLESSMQLCRLGNFVTPVDGPVISRSDQIGRFSIVKSLLKDEDAFVGGVSLPVDQKSSSFLWEKIVENAKDKIVEKNCEQ
;
A
#
# COMPACT_ATOMS: atom_id res chain seq x y z
N LEU A 1 5.17 12.47 -11.67
CA LEU A 1 3.81 12.83 -11.21
C LEU A 1 3.89 14.18 -10.51
N PHE A 2 2.97 15.08 -10.78
CA PHE A 2 2.91 16.37 -10.09
C PHE A 2 2.29 16.22 -8.70
N GLN A 3 2.49 17.20 -7.82
CA GLN A 3 1.97 17.16 -6.45
C GLN A 3 0.43 17.11 -6.38
N SER A 4 -0.26 17.70 -7.36
CA SER A 4 -1.72 17.60 -7.53
C SER A 4 -2.15 16.16 -7.74
N ASP A 5 -1.47 15.46 -8.65
CA ASP A 5 -1.82 14.09 -9.05
C ASP A 5 -1.70 13.11 -7.88
N LEU A 6 -0.70 13.33 -7.00
CA LEU A 6 -0.53 12.52 -5.79
C LEU A 6 -1.65 12.75 -4.75
N LYS A 7 -2.17 13.97 -4.67
CA LYS A 7 -3.34 14.26 -3.82
C LYS A 7 -4.59 13.59 -4.38
N ASP A 8 -4.80 13.67 -5.68
CA ASP A 8 -5.95 13.03 -6.34
C ASP A 8 -5.88 11.52 -6.19
N LEU A 9 -4.70 10.92 -6.38
CA LEU A 9 -4.48 9.49 -6.15
C LEU A 9 -4.72 9.10 -4.68
N SER A 10 -4.36 9.96 -3.73
CA SER A 10 -4.65 9.75 -2.30
C SER A 10 -6.16 9.77 -2.02
N LEU A 11 -6.89 10.71 -2.63
CA LEU A 11 -8.34 10.82 -2.49
C LEU A 11 -9.06 9.64 -3.14
N PHE A 12 -8.59 9.22 -4.31
CA PHE A 12 -9.06 8.01 -4.99
C PHE A 12 -8.86 6.77 -4.12
N ALA A 13 -7.64 6.54 -3.63
CA ALA A 13 -7.34 5.37 -2.79
C ALA A 13 -8.22 5.32 -1.53
N ARG A 14 -8.46 6.48 -0.92
CA ARG A 14 -9.34 6.59 0.25
C ARG A 14 -10.79 6.29 -0.07
N SER A 15 -11.33 6.88 -1.13
CA SER A 15 -12.74 6.73 -1.50
C SER A 15 -13.07 5.33 -2.02
N GLU A 16 -12.21 4.77 -2.88
CA GLU A 16 -12.49 3.51 -3.57
C GLU A 16 -12.10 2.28 -2.75
N PHE A 17 -11.05 2.35 -1.93
CA PHE A 17 -10.60 1.17 -1.17
C PHE A 17 -10.88 1.30 0.32
N ILE A 18 -10.41 2.38 0.95
CA ILE A 18 -10.46 2.51 2.42
C ILE A 18 -11.91 2.67 2.91
N SER A 19 -12.66 3.61 2.33
CA SER A 19 -14.03 3.91 2.77
C SER A 19 -15.05 2.82 2.44
N ARG A 20 -14.71 1.87 1.55
CA ARG A 20 -15.60 0.79 1.13
C ARG A 20 -15.55 -0.45 2.03
N ASN A 21 -14.70 -0.46 3.06
CA ASN A 21 -14.62 -1.57 4.01
C ASN A 21 -14.42 -2.94 3.32
N ILE A 22 -13.44 -3.01 2.43
CA ILE A 22 -13.13 -4.19 1.64
C ILE A 22 -12.36 -5.19 2.50
N LEU A 23 -12.75 -6.46 2.43
CA LEU A 23 -12.03 -7.56 3.06
C LEU A 23 -10.75 -7.88 2.27
N PHE A 24 -9.68 -8.16 3.00
CA PHE A 24 -8.43 -8.67 2.44
C PHE A 24 -8.48 -10.20 2.56
N GLU A 25 -8.79 -10.86 1.46
CA GLU A 25 -8.94 -12.31 1.42
C GLU A 25 -7.59 -12.94 1.07
N THR A 26 -6.98 -13.66 2.00
CA THR A 26 -5.72 -14.36 1.74
C THR A 26 -5.93 -15.82 1.41
N VAL A 27 -5.19 -16.29 0.41
CA VAL A 27 -5.14 -17.69 0.01
C VAL A 27 -3.69 -18.10 -0.15
N THR A 28 -3.31 -19.20 0.47
CA THR A 28 -2.00 -19.81 0.27
C THR A 28 -2.09 -20.83 -0.86
N LEU A 29 -1.32 -20.63 -1.92
CA LEU A 29 -1.18 -21.60 -2.99
C LEU A 29 -0.28 -22.74 -2.53
N THR A 30 -0.74 -23.97 -2.73
CA THR A 30 0.12 -25.15 -2.56
C THR A 30 1.22 -25.15 -3.63
N PRO A 31 2.38 -25.75 -3.37
CA PRO A 31 3.47 -25.81 -4.35
C PRO A 31 3.06 -26.44 -5.68
N GLU A 32 2.18 -27.44 -5.63
CA GLU A 32 1.61 -28.11 -6.80
C GLU A 32 0.85 -27.12 -7.70
N LEU A 33 -0.08 -26.37 -7.11
CA LEU A 33 -0.88 -25.40 -7.84
C LEU A 33 -0.04 -24.20 -8.30
N ALA A 34 0.93 -23.75 -7.50
CA ALA A 34 1.86 -22.71 -7.90
C ALA A 34 2.66 -23.10 -9.16
N ASN A 35 3.14 -24.35 -9.22
CA ASN A 35 3.88 -24.86 -10.37
C ASN A 35 3.02 -24.91 -11.65
N ASP A 36 1.73 -25.26 -11.54
CA ASP A 36 0.79 -25.23 -12.67
C ASP A 36 0.64 -23.83 -13.30
N TYR A 37 0.91 -22.77 -12.52
CA TYR A 37 0.91 -21.37 -12.98
C TYR A 37 2.32 -20.80 -13.22
N GLY A 38 3.37 -21.62 -13.18
CA GLY A 38 4.76 -21.19 -13.42
C GLY A 38 5.38 -20.41 -12.27
N LEU A 39 4.91 -20.58 -11.03
CA LEU A 39 5.47 -19.98 -9.82
C LEU A 39 6.41 -20.98 -9.13
N GLU A 40 7.61 -20.54 -8.73
CA GLU A 40 8.67 -21.43 -8.23
C GLU A 40 8.47 -21.92 -6.78
N SER A 41 7.57 -21.32 -6.00
CA SER A 41 7.37 -21.67 -4.59
C SER A 41 5.95 -21.43 -4.10
N SER A 42 5.62 -21.96 -2.91
CA SER A 42 4.36 -21.66 -2.22
C SER A 42 4.25 -20.16 -2.00
N MET A 43 3.17 -19.56 -2.49
CA MET A 43 2.95 -18.12 -2.45
C MET A 43 1.64 -17.81 -1.76
N GLN A 44 1.61 -16.73 -0.99
CA GLN A 44 0.37 -16.19 -0.46
C GLN A 44 -0.16 -15.11 -1.42
N LEU A 45 -1.41 -15.28 -1.85
CA LEU A 45 -2.12 -14.28 -2.62
C LEU A 45 -3.09 -13.54 -1.69
N CYS A 46 -3.21 -12.24 -1.90
CA CYS A 46 -4.21 -11.41 -1.27
C CYS A 46 -5.13 -10.82 -2.35
N ARG A 47 -6.43 -11.06 -2.19
CA ARG A 47 -7.47 -10.43 -3.00
C ARG A 47 -8.01 -9.21 -2.26
N LEU A 48 -7.95 -8.07 -2.94
CA LEU A 48 -8.52 -6.80 -2.53
C LEU A 48 -9.59 -6.38 -3.55
N GLY A 49 -10.85 -6.67 -3.25
CA GLY A 49 -11.96 -6.42 -4.18
C GLY A 49 -11.78 -7.20 -5.47
N ASN A 50 -11.52 -6.50 -6.58
CA ASN A 50 -11.31 -7.13 -7.90
C ASN A 50 -9.82 -7.32 -8.25
N PHE A 51 -8.92 -6.94 -7.36
CA PHE A 51 -7.48 -7.02 -7.57
C PHE A 51 -6.91 -8.19 -6.78
N VAL A 52 -5.95 -8.91 -7.36
CA VAL A 52 -5.22 -9.99 -6.70
C VAL A 52 -3.75 -9.69 -6.81
N THR A 53 -3.04 -9.73 -5.69
CA THR A 53 -1.60 -9.49 -5.63
C THR A 53 -0.93 -10.56 -4.78
N PRO A 54 0.30 -10.96 -5.12
CA PRO A 54 1.14 -11.68 -4.18
C PRO A 54 1.45 -10.82 -2.95
N VAL A 55 1.56 -11.49 -1.80
CA VAL A 55 1.95 -10.88 -0.53
C VAL A 55 2.95 -11.75 0.21
N ASP A 56 3.85 -11.11 0.94
CA ASP A 56 4.80 -11.77 1.83
C ASP A 56 4.46 -11.41 3.28
N GLY A 57 3.77 -12.34 3.96
CA GLY A 57 3.35 -12.18 5.35
C GLY A 57 1.90 -11.70 5.55
N PRO A 58 1.48 -11.55 6.82
CA PRO A 58 0.11 -11.24 7.17
C PRO A 58 -0.30 -9.84 6.70
N VAL A 59 -1.50 -9.76 6.14
CA VAL A 59 -2.17 -8.50 5.78
C VAL A 59 -3.20 -8.13 6.85
N ILE A 60 -3.51 -6.83 6.96
CA ILE A 60 -4.68 -6.37 7.71
C ILE A 60 -5.94 -7.04 7.14
N SER A 61 -6.97 -7.24 7.96
CA SER A 61 -8.17 -7.97 7.53
C SER A 61 -9.13 -7.11 6.72
N ARG A 62 -9.17 -5.79 6.99
CA ARG A 62 -10.14 -4.86 6.39
C ARG A 62 -9.53 -3.52 6.05
N SER A 63 -10.00 -2.91 4.97
CA SER A 63 -9.49 -1.62 4.50
C SER A 63 -9.85 -0.46 5.42
N ASP A 64 -10.93 -0.57 6.19
CA ASP A 64 -11.37 0.47 7.12
C ASP A 64 -10.56 0.52 8.42
N GLN A 65 -9.68 -0.48 8.63
CA GLN A 65 -8.65 -0.39 9.67
C GLN A 65 -7.63 0.71 9.36
N ILE A 66 -7.56 1.19 8.11
CA ILE A 66 -6.76 2.34 7.71
C ILE A 66 -7.54 3.62 8.02
N GLY A 67 -7.04 4.43 8.97
CA GLY A 67 -7.67 5.68 9.39
C GLY A 67 -7.23 6.88 8.57
N ARG A 68 -5.95 7.22 8.66
CA ARG A 68 -5.35 8.31 7.86
C ARG A 68 -4.47 7.70 6.78
N PHE A 69 -4.51 8.28 5.58
CA PHE A 69 -3.73 7.82 4.44
C PHE A 69 -3.39 9.02 3.54
N SER A 70 -2.14 9.10 3.09
CA SER A 70 -1.72 10.03 2.05
C SER A 70 -0.55 9.46 1.28
N ILE A 71 -0.61 9.57 -0.03
CA ILE A 71 0.56 9.47 -0.91
C ILE A 71 1.28 10.81 -0.82
N VAL A 72 2.59 10.76 -0.61
CA VAL A 72 3.37 11.95 -0.26
C VAL A 72 4.46 12.26 -1.28
N LYS A 73 4.92 11.26 -2.03
CA LYS A 73 5.98 11.42 -3.01
C LYS A 73 5.92 10.36 -4.10
N SER A 74 6.40 10.72 -5.28
CA SER A 74 6.72 9.76 -6.34
C SER A 74 8.19 9.93 -6.74
N LEU A 75 8.89 8.82 -6.91
CA LEU A 75 10.24 8.77 -7.46
C LEU A 75 10.16 8.06 -8.81
N LEU A 76 10.80 8.64 -9.83
CA LEU A 76 11.03 7.95 -11.09
C LEU A 76 12.45 7.41 -11.02
N LYS A 77 12.59 6.09 -11.13
CA LYS A 77 13.88 5.43 -11.19
C LYS A 77 13.87 4.52 -12.42
N ASP A 78 14.80 4.77 -13.33
CA ASP A 78 14.85 4.13 -14.64
C ASP A 78 13.53 4.34 -15.42
N GLU A 79 12.77 3.27 -15.67
CA GLU A 79 11.45 3.31 -16.31
C GLU A 79 10.29 3.12 -15.32
N ASP A 80 10.58 2.90 -14.04
CA ASP A 80 9.58 2.60 -13.02
C ASP A 80 9.21 3.83 -12.18
N ALA A 81 7.91 3.95 -11.91
CA ALA A 81 7.36 4.97 -11.03
C ALA A 81 7.10 4.38 -9.63
N PHE A 82 7.94 4.75 -8.67
CA PHE A 82 7.77 4.40 -7.27
C PHE A 82 6.90 5.44 -6.58
N VAL A 83 5.85 4.98 -5.90
CA VAL A 83 4.93 5.85 -5.17
C VAL A 83 5.04 5.56 -3.68
N GLY A 84 5.40 6.56 -2.90
CA GLY A 84 5.52 6.47 -1.46
C GLY A 84 4.36 7.16 -0.75
N GLY A 85 3.81 6.49 0.25
CA GLY A 85 2.72 7.01 1.08
C GLY A 85 2.92 6.67 2.55
N VAL A 86 2.09 7.29 3.39
CA VAL A 86 2.04 7.07 4.82
C VAL A 86 0.60 6.84 5.25
N SER A 87 0.42 5.95 6.22
CA SER A 87 -0.88 5.65 6.80
C SER A 87 -0.82 5.50 8.31
N LEU A 88 -1.97 5.64 8.96
CA LEU A 88 -2.16 5.34 10.38
C LEU A 88 -3.41 4.48 10.56
N PRO A 89 -3.40 3.52 11.50
CA PRO A 89 -4.59 2.77 11.88
C PRO A 89 -5.71 3.68 12.37
N VAL A 90 -6.97 3.28 12.16
CA VAL A 90 -8.17 4.03 12.59
C VAL A 90 -8.25 4.24 14.10
N ASP A 91 -7.68 3.32 14.86
CA ASP A 91 -7.61 3.36 16.32
C ASP A 91 -6.53 4.32 16.82
N GLN A 92 -5.52 4.62 15.99
CA GLN A 92 -4.46 5.56 16.34
C GLN A 92 -4.92 7.00 16.09
N LYS A 93 -5.48 7.62 17.13
CA LYS A 93 -5.88 9.03 17.08
C LYS A 93 -4.64 9.92 16.90
N SER A 94 -4.75 10.83 15.94
CA SER A 94 -3.72 11.82 15.63
C SER A 94 -4.40 13.15 15.34
N SER A 95 -3.89 14.24 15.93
CA SER A 95 -4.34 15.59 15.63
C SER A 95 -3.89 15.99 14.22
N SER A 96 -4.54 16.99 13.62
CA SER A 96 -4.11 17.49 12.30
C SER A 96 -2.67 17.98 12.31
N PHE A 97 -2.23 18.62 13.40
CA PHE A 97 -0.85 19.07 13.58
C PHE A 97 0.16 17.90 13.60
N LEU A 98 -0.13 16.82 14.34
CA LEU A 98 0.75 15.65 14.38
C LEU A 98 0.77 14.91 13.04
N TRP A 99 -0.38 14.83 12.37
CA TRP A 99 -0.47 14.24 11.04
C TRP A 99 0.37 14.99 10.00
N GLU A 100 0.34 16.32 10.00
CA GLU A 100 1.18 17.12 9.11
C GLU A 100 2.67 16.85 9.32
N LYS A 101 3.12 16.76 10.58
CA LYS A 101 4.50 16.38 10.90
C LYS A 101 4.87 14.97 10.44
N ILE A 102 3.95 14.01 10.56
CA ILE A 102 4.16 12.65 10.07
C ILE A 102 4.31 12.64 8.54
N VAL A 103 3.45 13.39 7.83
CA VAL A 103 3.50 13.52 6.37
C VAL A 103 4.80 14.20 5.92
N GLU A 104 5.23 15.25 6.60
CA GLU A 104 6.51 15.93 6.33
C GLU A 104 7.69 14.97 6.50
N ASN A 105 7.80 14.31 7.66
CA ASN A 105 8.83 13.32 7.92
C ASN A 105 8.81 12.15 6.90
N ALA A 106 7.62 11.73 6.45
CA ALA A 106 7.51 10.70 5.42
C ALA A 106 8.08 11.16 4.07
N LYS A 107 7.88 12.41 3.67
CA LYS A 107 8.47 12.95 2.42
C LYS A 107 9.99 12.95 2.44
N ASP A 108 10.56 13.24 3.60
CA ASP A 108 12.01 13.27 3.80
C ASP A 108 12.60 11.85 3.86
N LYS A 109 11.88 10.91 4.48
CA LYS A 109 12.32 9.50 4.55
C LYS A 109 12.10 8.72 3.26
N ILE A 110 11.14 9.13 2.43
CA ILE A 110 10.97 8.59 1.07
C ILE A 110 11.99 9.27 0.17
N VAL A 111 13.26 9.04 0.45
CA VAL A 111 14.39 9.38 -0.40
C VAL A 111 15.19 8.09 -0.45
N GLU A 112 15.43 7.60 -1.66
CA GLU A 112 16.32 6.48 -2.00
C GLU A 112 16.77 5.66 -0.78
N LYS A 113 15.87 4.79 -0.28
CA LYS A 113 16.43 3.57 0.31
C LYS A 113 17.11 2.90 -0.87
N ASN A 114 18.44 2.95 -0.87
CA ASN A 114 19.29 2.14 -1.72
C ASN A 114 18.64 0.75 -1.77
N CYS A 115 18.19 0.36 -2.96
CA CYS A 115 18.02 -1.03 -3.30
C CYS A 115 19.44 -1.62 -3.21
N GLU A 116 19.89 -1.95 -2.00
CA GLU A 116 20.97 -2.91 -1.86
C GLU A 116 20.44 -4.21 -2.46
N GLN A 117 21.03 -4.54 -3.61
CA GLN A 117 20.85 -5.79 -4.33
C GLN A 117 21.25 -6.98 -3.46
#